data_AF-A0A7W1PDV3-F1
#
_entry.id   AF-A0A7W1PDV3-F1
#
_cell.length_a   1.000
_cell.length_b   1.000
_cell.length_c   1.000
_cell.angle_alpha   90.00
_cell.angle_beta   90.00
_cell.angle_gamma   90.00
#
_symmetry.space_group_name_H-M   'P 1'
#
loop_
_entity.id
_entity.type
_entity.pdbx_description
1 polymer ?
#
loop_
_entity_poly.entity_id
_entity_poly.type
_entity_poly.pdbx_seq_one_letter_code
_entity_poly.pdbx_strand_id
1 'polypeptide(L)'
;MVSPRSNECPKCRARIRGDYRVEGVMVIGSGITPAPAYCHECGASFPWTATRIAVAKAMADELDELDDAQRIQLKASIDDIAGDTPRTELAVMRAKKLIAKVPSALGDTVRKILVDVASEAALKMMKTP
;
A
#
# COMPACT_ATOMS: atom_id res chain seq x y z
N MET A 1 1.59 23.44 -7.28
CA MET A 1 3.05 23.21 -7.35
C MET A 1 3.46 22.43 -6.11
N VAL A 2 3.64 21.11 -6.22
CA VAL A 2 4.27 20.29 -5.18
C VAL A 2 5.57 19.77 -5.81
N SER A 3 6.72 20.28 -5.37
CA SER A 3 8.00 19.82 -5.89
C SER A 3 8.29 18.39 -5.41
N PRO A 4 8.74 17.44 -6.26
CA PRO A 4 8.82 16.02 -5.92
C PRO A 4 10.03 15.63 -5.04
N ARG A 5 10.73 16.59 -4.42
CA ARG A 5 11.94 16.34 -3.61
C ARG A 5 11.76 16.82 -2.16
N SER A 6 10.74 16.33 -1.47
CA SER A 6 10.72 16.39 0.01
C SER A 6 11.47 15.18 0.54
N ASN A 7 12.68 15.39 1.06
CA ASN A 7 13.43 14.39 1.83
C ASN A 7 12.90 14.25 3.27
N GLU A 8 11.72 14.80 3.55
CA GLU A 8 11.06 14.81 4.86
C GLU A 8 9.62 14.31 4.78
N CYS A 9 9.16 13.70 5.87
CA CYS A 9 7.77 13.31 6.05
C CYS A 9 6.86 14.54 6.12
N PRO A 10 5.78 14.63 5.33
CA PRO A 10 4.89 15.79 5.37
C PRO A 10 4.12 15.92 6.69
N LYS A 11 4.01 14.84 7.48
CA LYS A 11 3.27 14.83 8.76
C LYS A 11 4.13 15.20 9.97
N CYS A 12 5.33 14.63 10.09
CA CYS A 12 6.20 14.83 11.26
C CYS A 12 7.56 15.47 10.95
N ARG A 13 7.85 15.79 9.68
CA ARG A 13 9.14 16.35 9.19
C ARG A 13 10.38 15.47 9.43
N ALA A 14 10.18 14.22 9.86
CA ALA A 14 11.29 13.26 9.96
C ALA A 14 11.92 13.02 8.58
N ARG A 15 13.26 12.94 8.53
CA ARG A 15 13.96 12.63 7.28
C ARG A 15 13.57 11.26 6.76
N ILE A 16 13.32 11.17 5.46
CA ILE A 16 13.05 9.91 4.78
C ILE A 16 14.37 9.12 4.69
N ARG A 17 14.37 7.89 5.20
CA ARG A 17 15.53 6.99 5.08
C ARG A 17 15.61 6.43 3.67
N GLY A 18 16.81 6.36 3.11
CA GLY A 18 17.08 5.85 1.77
C GLY A 18 18.30 6.51 1.16
N ASP A 19 18.56 6.21 -0.12
CA ASP A 19 19.71 6.76 -0.82
C ASP A 19 19.55 8.25 -1.08
N TYR A 20 20.54 9.04 -0.65
CA TYR A 20 20.63 10.44 -1.01
C TYR A 20 21.19 10.54 -2.44
N ARG A 21 20.31 10.84 -3.40
CA ARG A 21 20.74 11.07 -4.78
C ARG A 21 21.21 12.51 -4.96
N VAL A 22 22.50 12.66 -5.20
CA VAL A 22 23.10 13.92 -5.64
C VAL A 22 23.10 13.94 -7.16
N GLU A 23 22.55 15.01 -7.73
CA GLU A 23 22.55 15.21 -9.19
C GLU A 23 24.00 15.29 -9.71
N GLY A 24 24.33 14.53 -10.76
CA GLY A 24 25.68 14.43 -11.29
C GLY A 24 26.61 13.41 -10.62
N VAL A 25 26.17 12.73 -9.56
CA VAL A 25 26.94 11.66 -8.90
C VAL A 25 26.39 10.30 -9.28
N MET A 26 27.21 9.46 -9.93
CA MET A 26 26.89 8.06 -10.22
C MET A 26 27.35 7.17 -9.07
N VAL A 27 26.42 6.41 -8.49
CA VAL A 27 26.72 5.37 -7.49
C VAL A 27 27.04 4.07 -8.23
N ILE A 28 28.26 3.55 -8.05
CA ILE A 28 28.69 2.26 -8.62
C ILE A 28 28.57 1.19 -7.52
N GLY A 29 27.51 0.38 -7.57
CA GLY A 29 27.16 -0.60 -6.54
C GLY A 29 25.68 -1.02 -6.59
N SER A 30 25.31 -2.04 -5.80
CA SER A 30 24.05 -2.76 -5.94
C SER A 30 22.81 -1.98 -5.53
N GLY A 31 22.02 -1.57 -6.52
CA GLY A 31 20.58 -1.39 -6.41
C GLY A 31 20.11 -0.01 -5.96
N ILE A 32 19.01 0.45 -6.55
CA ILE A 32 18.26 1.61 -6.08
C ILE A 32 17.54 1.17 -4.80
N THR A 33 17.82 1.80 -3.65
CA THR A 33 16.99 1.57 -2.45
C THR A 33 15.55 1.98 -2.78
N PRO A 34 14.56 1.08 -2.65
CA PRO A 34 13.18 1.40 -2.96
C PRO A 34 12.66 2.50 -2.01
N ALA A 35 11.82 3.38 -2.53
CA ALA A 35 11.21 4.43 -1.73
C ALA A 35 10.34 3.79 -0.62
N PRO A 36 10.52 4.18 0.65
CA PRO A 36 9.72 3.62 1.75
C PRO A 36 8.24 3.94 1.56
N ALA A 37 7.33 3.04 1.91
CA ALA A 37 5.90 3.28 1.79
C ALA A 37 5.33 4.11 2.96
N TYR A 38 5.92 3.96 4.15
CA TYR A 38 5.48 4.57 5.40
C TYR A 38 6.62 5.26 6.13
N CYS A 39 6.30 6.30 6.90
CA CYS A 39 7.26 6.97 7.75
C CYS A 39 7.66 6.08 8.93
N HIS A 40 8.96 5.86 9.11
CA HIS A 40 9.48 5.08 10.23
C HIS A 40 9.25 5.72 11.62
N GLU A 41 9.11 7.05 11.69
CA GLU A 41 8.87 7.76 12.95
C GLU A 41 7.39 7.80 13.33
N CYS A 42 6.51 8.19 12.40
CA CYS A 42 5.09 8.43 12.72
C CYS A 42 4.10 7.45 12.09
N GLY A 43 4.57 6.46 11.31
CA GLY A 43 3.73 5.47 10.64
C GLY A 43 2.86 6.00 9.49
N ALA A 44 2.92 7.30 9.18
CA ALA A 44 2.08 7.87 8.12
C ALA A 44 2.52 7.39 6.73
N SER A 45 1.54 7.06 5.89
CA SER A 45 1.77 6.76 4.47
C SER A 45 2.33 7.98 3.75
N PHE A 46 3.35 7.78 2.91
CA PHE A 46 3.82 8.84 2.02
C PHE A 46 2.82 9.13 0.89
N PRO A 47 2.92 10.30 0.21
CA PRO A 47 1.97 10.67 -0.83
C PRO A 47 1.80 9.64 -1.94
N TRP A 48 2.88 8.99 -2.39
CA TRP A 48 2.79 7.94 -3.40
C TRP A 48 2.01 6.70 -2.90
N THR A 49 2.18 6.35 -1.63
CA THR A 49 1.44 5.25 -0.99
C THR A 49 -0.04 5.62 -0.83
N ALA A 50 -0.34 6.84 -0.39
CA ALA A 50 -1.70 7.34 -0.29
C ALA A 50 -2.43 7.31 -1.64
N THR A 51 -1.76 7.71 -2.73
CA THR A 51 -2.32 7.61 -4.09
C THR A 51 -2.62 6.16 -4.47
N ARG A 52 -1.72 5.21 -4.17
CA ARG A 52 -1.97 3.78 -4.46
C ARG A 52 -3.14 3.22 -3.65
N ILE A 53 -3.27 3.60 -2.38
CA ILE A 53 -4.42 3.23 -1.54
C ILE A 53 -5.72 3.76 -2.14
N ALA A 54 -5.74 5.01 -2.60
CA ALA A 54 -6.91 5.59 -3.25
C ALA A 54 -7.29 4.82 -4.53
N VAL A 55 -6.31 4.46 -5.36
CA VAL A 55 -6.54 3.63 -6.56
C VAL A 55 -7.09 2.25 -6.17
N ALA A 56 -6.54 1.60 -5.15
CA ALA A 56 -7.03 0.31 -4.67
C ALA A 56 -8.50 0.38 -4.22
N LYS A 57 -8.89 1.47 -3.55
CA LYS A 57 -10.27 1.70 -3.13
C LYS A 57 -11.20 1.97 -4.32
N ALA A 58 -10.76 2.76 -5.28
CA ALA A 58 -11.52 3.00 -6.50
C ALA A 58 -11.76 1.68 -7.25
N MET A 59 -10.76 0.81 -7.35
CA MET A 59 -10.96 -0.52 -7.92
C MET A 59 -11.97 -1.36 -7.17
N ALA A 60 -11.99 -1.30 -5.84
CA ALA A 60 -13.00 -1.99 -5.05
C ALA A 60 -14.42 -1.50 -5.37
N ASP A 61 -14.58 -0.24 -5.77
CA ASP A 61 -15.86 0.33 -6.19
C ASP A 61 -16.31 -0.16 -7.58
N GLU A 62 -15.37 -0.61 -8.43
CA GLU A 62 -15.64 -1.17 -9.77
C GLU A 62 -15.96 -2.68 -9.75
N LEU A 63 -15.98 -3.32 -8.58
CA LEU A 63 -16.26 -4.76 -8.45
C LEU A 63 -17.76 -5.03 -8.39
N ASP A 64 -18.38 -5.26 -9.55
CA ASP A 64 -19.81 -5.55 -9.70
C ASP A 64 -20.27 -6.85 -9.02
N GLU A 65 -19.34 -7.76 -8.70
CA GLU A 65 -19.63 -8.99 -7.97
C GLU A 65 -19.77 -8.79 -6.45
N LEU A 66 -19.43 -7.61 -5.95
CA LEU A 66 -19.54 -7.24 -4.55
C LEU A 66 -20.71 -6.28 -4.34
N ASP A 67 -21.55 -6.58 -3.35
CA ASP A 67 -22.57 -5.65 -2.88
C ASP A 67 -21.95 -4.43 -2.16
N ASP A 68 -22.76 -3.39 -1.91
CA ASP A 68 -22.30 -2.15 -1.29
C ASP A 68 -21.62 -2.37 0.06
N ALA A 69 -22.15 -3.28 0.89
CA ALA A 69 -21.58 -3.60 2.19
C ALA A 69 -20.22 -4.29 2.04
N GLN A 70 -20.08 -5.17 1.05
CA GLN A 70 -18.84 -5.84 0.70
C GLN A 70 -17.79 -4.88 0.15
N ARG A 71 -18.18 -3.94 -0.72
CA ARG A 71 -17.27 -2.88 -1.23
C ARG A 71 -16.76 -2.02 -0.08
N ILE A 72 -17.65 -1.62 0.85
CA ILE A 72 -17.27 -0.88 2.06
C ILE A 72 -16.30 -1.71 2.92
N GLN A 73 -16.58 -3.00 3.13
CA GLN A 73 -15.70 -3.90 3.89
C GLN A 73 -14.33 -4.08 3.23
N LEU A 74 -14.28 -4.18 1.90
CA LEU A 74 -13.01 -4.29 1.16
C LEU A 74 -12.19 -3.00 1.30
N LYS A 75 -12.81 -1.83 1.15
CA LYS A 75 -12.15 -0.53 1.34
C LYS A 75 -11.60 -0.34 2.75
N ALA A 76 -12.35 -0.73 3.78
CA ALA A 76 -11.88 -0.71 5.16
C ALA A 76 -10.71 -1.70 5.37
N SER A 77 -10.78 -2.88 4.73
CA SER A 77 -9.70 -3.86 4.81
C SER A 77 -8.42 -3.35 4.13
N ILE A 78 -8.53 -2.59 3.03
CA ILE A 78 -7.39 -1.92 2.38
C ILE A 78 -6.69 -0.97 3.36
N ASP A 79 -7.44 -0.17 4.14
CA ASP A 79 -6.85 0.75 5.14
C ASP A 79 -6.10 -0.01 6.24
N ASP A 80 -6.69 -1.07 6.78
CA ASP A 80 -6.07 -1.91 7.83
C ASP A 80 -4.85 -2.69 7.30
N ILE A 81 -4.86 -3.10 6.03
CA ILE A 81 -3.73 -3.78 5.36
C ILE A 81 -2.57 -2.80 5.11
N ALA A 82 -2.89 -1.56 4.74
CA ALA A 82 -1.91 -0.51 4.54
C ALA A 82 -1.28 -0.05 5.87
N GLY A 83 -2.10 0.17 6.89
CA GLY A 83 -1.68 0.83 8.13
C GLY A 83 -0.99 -0.04 9.19
N ASP A 84 -0.78 -1.33 8.96
CA ASP A 84 -0.25 -2.29 9.95
C ASP A 84 -0.94 -2.17 11.33
N THR A 85 -2.26 -2.34 11.34
CA THR A 85 -3.08 -2.20 12.54
C THR A 85 -3.22 -3.56 13.24
N PRO A 86 -3.64 -3.61 14.52
CA PRO A 86 -4.01 -4.87 15.17
C PRO A 86 -5.12 -5.66 14.44
N ARG A 87 -5.78 -5.04 13.46
CA ARG A 87 -6.82 -5.66 12.62
C ARG A 87 -6.29 -6.19 11.30
N THR A 88 -4.99 -6.06 11.00
CA THR A 88 -4.41 -6.46 9.70
C THR A 88 -4.68 -7.93 9.37
N GLU A 89 -4.60 -8.85 10.34
CA GLU A 89 -4.91 -10.28 10.11
C GLU A 89 -6.37 -10.48 9.66
N LEU A 90 -7.31 -9.85 10.38
CA LEU A 90 -8.73 -9.87 10.04
C LEU A 90 -9.01 -9.23 8.68
N ALA A 91 -8.32 -8.13 8.37
CA ALA A 91 -8.43 -7.43 7.10
C ALA A 91 -7.90 -8.28 5.94
N VAL A 92 -6.77 -8.96 6.11
CA VAL A 92 -6.23 -9.91 5.11
C VAL A 92 -7.21 -11.04 4.87
N MET A 93 -7.77 -11.66 5.92
CA MET A 93 -8.77 -12.72 5.78
C MET A 93 -10.02 -12.23 5.03
N ARG A 94 -10.54 -11.06 5.39
CA ARG A 94 -11.70 -10.44 4.71
C ARG A 94 -11.42 -10.15 3.25
N ALA A 95 -10.26 -9.54 2.95
CA ALA A 95 -9.85 -9.25 1.59
C ALA A 95 -9.74 -10.53 0.76
N LYS A 96 -9.09 -11.59 1.27
CA LYS A 96 -9.03 -12.91 0.61
C LYS A 96 -10.43 -13.45 0.31
N LYS A 97 -11.35 -13.39 1.29
CA LYS A 97 -12.73 -13.87 1.14
C LYS A 97 -13.53 -13.10 0.09
N LEU A 98 -13.38 -11.78 0.03
CA LEU A 98 -14.10 -10.93 -0.91
C LEU A 98 -13.53 -11.06 -2.33
N ILE A 99 -12.20 -11.11 -2.46
CA ILE A 99 -11.52 -11.31 -3.75
C ILE A 99 -11.88 -12.68 -4.35
N ALA A 100 -12.09 -13.72 -3.53
CA ALA A 100 -12.50 -15.04 -4.01
C ALA A 100 -13.91 -15.08 -4.65
N LYS A 101 -14.74 -14.04 -4.44
CA LYS A 101 -16.05 -13.91 -5.08
C LYS A 101 -15.98 -13.26 -6.47
N VAL A 102 -14.85 -12.64 -6.78
CA VAL A 102 -14.61 -11.89 -8.02
C VAL A 102 -13.97 -12.84 -9.04
N PRO A 103 -14.22 -12.67 -10.35
CA PRO A 103 -13.54 -13.44 -11.40
C PRO A 103 -12.02 -13.38 -11.24
N SER A 104 -11.34 -14.51 -11.44
CA SER A 104 -9.90 -14.66 -11.17
C SER A 104 -9.03 -13.58 -11.82
N ALA A 105 -9.34 -13.18 -13.05
CA ALA A 105 -8.61 -12.13 -13.76
C ALA A 105 -8.65 -10.77 -13.02
N LEU A 106 -9.83 -10.40 -12.50
CA LEU A 106 -10.01 -9.18 -11.71
C LEU A 106 -9.42 -9.35 -10.30
N GLY A 107 -9.64 -10.52 -9.68
CA GLY A 107 -9.11 -10.84 -8.36
C GLY A 107 -7.59 -10.80 -8.29
N ASP A 108 -6.90 -11.26 -9.33
CA ASP A 108 -5.43 -11.17 -9.45
C ASP A 108 -4.95 -9.73 -9.56
N THR A 109 -5.71 -8.87 -10.27
CA THR A 109 -5.37 -7.45 -10.41
C THR A 109 -5.53 -6.72 -9.07
N VAL A 110 -6.62 -6.98 -8.35
CA VAL A 110 -6.87 -6.44 -7.01
C VAL A 110 -5.80 -6.93 -6.03
N ARG A 111 -5.41 -8.21 -6.11
CA ARG A 111 -4.34 -8.78 -5.27
C ARG A 111 -2.99 -8.12 -5.50
N LYS A 112 -2.61 -7.84 -6.75
CA LYS A 112 -1.36 -7.14 -7.08
C LYS A 112 -1.31 -5.75 -6.43
N ILE A 113 -2.40 -4.99 -6.55
CA ILE A 113 -2.46 -3.64 -5.98
C ILE A 113 -2.50 -3.66 -4.45
N LEU A 114 -3.18 -4.64 -3.85
CA LEU A 114 -3.12 -4.87 -2.40
C LEU A 114 -1.69 -5.16 -1.91
N VAL A 115 -0.94 -5.98 -2.64
CA VAL A 115 0.48 -6.26 -2.34
C VAL A 115 1.33 -4.99 -2.45
N ASP A 116 1.04 -4.11 -3.41
CA ASP A 116 1.79 -2.86 -3.61
C ASP A 116 1.55 -1.79 -2.51
N VAL A 117 0.46 -1.91 -1.75
CA VAL A 117 0.11 -0.98 -0.64
C VAL A 117 0.25 -1.61 0.75
N ALA A 118 0.33 -2.93 0.83
CA ALA A 118 0.44 -3.67 2.07
C ALA A 118 1.67 -3.25 2.89
N SER A 119 1.49 -3.14 4.20
CA SER A 119 2.62 -3.06 5.13
C SER A 119 3.49 -4.31 5.04
N GLU A 120 4.72 -4.24 5.54
CA GLU A 120 5.60 -5.43 5.59
C GLU A 120 4.99 -6.58 6.39
N ALA A 121 4.25 -6.29 7.46
CA ALA A 121 3.53 -7.28 8.23
C ALA A 121 2.39 -7.92 7.42
N ALA A 122 1.58 -7.10 6.74
CA ALA A 122 0.50 -7.59 5.88
C ALA A 122 1.03 -8.43 4.71
N LEU A 123 2.17 -8.04 4.11
CA LEU A 123 2.84 -8.80 3.04
C LEU A 123 3.22 -10.21 3.49
N LYS A 124 3.72 -10.36 4.72
CA LYS A 124 4.06 -11.68 5.27
C LYS A 124 2.82 -12.57 5.37
N MET A 125 1.69 -12.02 5.85
CA MET A 125 0.42 -12.74 5.99
C MET A 125 -0.24 -13.08 4.64
N MET A 126 -0.06 -12.24 3.62
CA MET A 126 -0.57 -12.51 2.27
C MET A 126 0.21 -13.57 1.50
N LYS A 127 1.50 -13.74 1.82
CA LYS A 127 2.40 -14.73 1.20
C LYS A 127 2.32 -16.11 1.87
N THR A 128 1.73 -16.22 3.06
CA THR A 128 1.45 -17.51 3.70
C THR A 128 0.34 -18.24 2.92
N PRO A 129 0.54 -19.52 2.54
CA PRO A 129 -0.44 -20.31 1.80
C PRO A 129 -1.78 -20.41 2.52
#